data_AF-A0A6L7XV44-F1
#
_entry.id   AF-A0A6L7XV44-F1
#
_cell.length_a   1.000
_cell.length_b   1.000
_cell.length_c   1.000
_cell.angle_alpha   90.00
_cell.angle_beta   90.00
_cell.angle_gamma   90.00
#
_symmetry.space_group_name_H-M   'P 1'
#
loop_
_entity.id
_entity.type
_entity.pdbx_description
1 polymer ?
#
loop_
_entity_poly.entity_id
_entity_poly.type
_entity_poly.pdbx_seq_one_letter_code
_entity_poly.pdbx_strand_id
1 'polypeptide(L)'
;MTSETAMTARHPTHRDLVIAPPDEGDIPVCLVGPGAAVADVREARLDGRLVGAYRIERLGRTHFRMVAVVVVPVWRHRGFGTWLLRHAIGLAESRGARVIDTPPADAEAFFGASGFVRSGAGMRLALTPE
;
A
#
# COMPACT_ATOMS: atom_id res chain seq x y z
N MET A 1 44.41 -10.99 -16.27
CA MET A 1 43.01 -10.98 -16.72
C MET A 1 42.15 -11.36 -15.53
N THR A 2 41.62 -10.35 -14.85
CA THR A 2 40.75 -10.50 -13.68
C THR A 2 39.37 -10.94 -14.16
N SER A 3 38.97 -12.16 -13.80
CA SER A 3 37.60 -12.64 -13.95
C SER A 3 36.71 -11.87 -12.98
N GLU A 4 35.95 -10.93 -13.51
CA GLU A 4 34.87 -10.26 -12.81
C GLU A 4 33.70 -11.23 -12.71
N THR A 5 33.63 -11.94 -11.59
CA THR A 5 32.44 -12.72 -11.22
C THR A 5 31.29 -11.75 -11.10
N ALA A 6 30.46 -11.66 -12.14
CA ALA A 6 29.17 -10.99 -12.11
C ALA A 6 28.27 -11.71 -11.10
N MET A 7 28.43 -11.34 -9.83
CA MET A 7 27.54 -11.72 -8.75
C MET A 7 26.17 -11.16 -9.10
N THR A 8 25.29 -12.02 -9.60
CA THR A 8 23.95 -11.65 -10.03
C THR A 8 23.19 -11.21 -8.78
N ALA A 9 23.19 -9.92 -8.48
CA ALA A 9 22.45 -9.37 -7.37
C ALA A 9 20.98 -9.72 -7.57
N ARG A 10 20.43 -10.54 -6.67
CA ARG A 10 19.02 -10.96 -6.70
C ARG A 10 18.15 -9.71 -6.76
N HIS A 11 17.22 -9.66 -7.72
CA HIS A 11 16.27 -8.55 -7.78
C HIS A 11 15.39 -8.60 -6.51
N PRO A 12 15.29 -7.51 -5.74
CA PRO A 12 14.53 -7.50 -4.51
C PRO A 12 13.05 -7.73 -4.79
N THR A 13 12.42 -8.48 -3.89
CA THR A 13 11.02 -8.89 -3.96
C THR A 13 10.24 -8.31 -2.77
N HIS A 14 8.91 -8.44 -2.79
CA HIS A 14 8.09 -7.98 -1.69
C HIS A 14 8.41 -8.65 -0.34
N ARG A 15 9.03 -9.85 -0.35
CA ARG A 15 9.45 -10.55 0.86
C ARG A 15 10.61 -9.88 1.59
N ASP A 16 11.34 -9.04 0.87
CA ASP A 16 12.49 -8.31 1.40
C ASP A 16 12.04 -6.94 1.97
N LEU A 17 10.75 -6.61 1.87
CA LEU A 17 10.18 -5.37 2.42
C LEU A 17 9.85 -5.52 3.90
N VAL A 18 10.32 -4.56 4.69
CA VAL A 18 9.87 -4.35 6.07
C VAL A 18 8.72 -3.35 6.04
N ILE A 19 7.55 -3.73 6.57
CA ILE A 19 6.43 -2.81 6.79
C ILE A 19 6.38 -2.37 8.25
N ALA A 20 6.30 -1.05 8.46
CA ALA A 20 6.15 -0.45 9.78
C ALA A 20 5.26 0.81 9.72
N PRO A 21 4.73 1.30 10.85
CA PRO A 21 4.30 2.70 10.95
C PRO A 21 5.42 3.64 10.49
N PRO A 22 5.10 4.84 9.96
CA PRO A 22 6.13 5.80 9.61
C PRO A 22 6.88 6.24 10.87
N ASP A 23 8.17 6.53 10.73
CA ASP A 23 8.95 7.15 11.81
C ASP A 23 8.37 8.54 12.12
N GLU A 24 8.38 8.93 13.41
CA GLU A 24 7.63 10.07 13.96
C GLU A 24 8.05 11.47 13.40
N GLY A 25 8.95 11.51 12.42
CA GLY A 25 9.38 12.73 11.71
C GLY A 25 9.50 12.61 10.19
N ASP A 26 9.12 11.48 9.58
CA ASP A 26 9.40 11.19 8.16
C ASP A 26 8.16 10.75 7.36
N ILE A 27 6.96 11.14 7.81
CA ILE A 27 5.73 10.75 7.11
C ILE A 27 5.68 11.48 5.75
N PRO A 28 5.57 10.76 4.62
CA PRO A 28 5.50 11.41 3.32
C PRO A 28 4.32 12.38 3.25
N VAL A 29 4.59 13.67 3.01
CA VAL A 29 3.58 14.74 2.94
C VAL A 29 2.45 14.39 1.95
N CYS A 30 2.73 13.59 0.93
CA CYS A 30 1.74 13.11 -0.03
C CYS A 30 0.73 12.09 0.52
N LEU A 31 0.96 11.52 1.71
CA LEU A 31 0.07 10.56 2.39
C LEU A 31 -0.69 11.19 3.56
N VAL A 32 -0.19 12.32 4.06
CA VAL A 32 -0.74 13.04 5.21
C VAL A 32 -1.60 14.20 4.72
N GLY A 33 -2.85 13.91 4.38
CA GLY A 33 -3.89 14.94 4.50
C GLY A 33 -4.01 15.40 5.97
N PRO A 34 -4.46 16.64 6.24
CA PRO A 34 -4.64 17.13 7.60
C PRO A 34 -5.47 16.15 8.45
N GLY A 35 -5.02 15.89 9.68
CA GLY A 35 -5.69 14.98 10.63
C GLY A 35 -5.42 13.48 10.45
N ALA A 36 -4.43 13.08 9.62
CA ALA A 36 -4.07 11.67 9.50
C ALA A 36 -3.52 11.10 10.81
N ALA A 37 -4.14 10.05 11.34
CA ALA A 37 -3.56 9.30 12.44
C ALA A 37 -2.36 8.49 11.95
N VAL A 38 -1.24 8.53 12.68
CA VAL A 38 -0.03 7.72 12.39
C VAL A 38 -0.38 6.23 12.31
N ALA A 39 -1.36 5.78 13.11
CA ALA A 39 -1.84 4.40 13.14
C ALA A 39 -2.39 3.88 11.80
N ASP A 40 -2.76 4.78 10.89
CA ASP A 40 -3.42 4.52 9.62
C ASP A 40 -2.47 4.52 8.42
N VAL A 41 -1.21 4.88 8.64
CA VAL A 41 -0.16 4.91 7.61
C VAL A 41 0.80 3.73 7.83
N ARG A 42 1.28 3.15 6.74
CA ARG A 42 2.39 2.19 6.75
C ARG A 42 3.38 2.52 5.66
N GLU A 43 4.66 2.44 6.02
CA GLU A 43 5.78 2.50 5.10
C GLU A 43 6.32 1.12 4.80
N ALA A 44 6.77 0.91 3.56
CA ALA A 44 7.57 -0.24 3.17
C ALA A 44 9.00 0.23 2.88
N ARG A 45 9.96 -0.39 3.55
CA ARG A 45 11.40 -0.13 3.39
C ARG A 45 12.13 -1.38 2.94
N LEU A 46 13.13 -1.20 2.07
CA LEU A 46 14.07 -2.22 1.62
C LEU A 46 15.48 -1.74 1.98
N ASP A 47 16.21 -2.52 2.77
CA ASP A 47 17.55 -2.14 3.27
C ASP A 47 17.57 -0.71 3.86
N GLY A 48 16.52 -0.36 4.62
CA GLY A 48 16.32 0.97 5.23
C GLY A 48 15.81 2.06 4.29
N ARG A 49 15.77 1.82 2.96
CA ARG A 49 15.34 2.80 1.96
C ARG A 49 13.82 2.74 1.75
N LEU A 50 13.16 3.89 1.71
CA LEU A 50 11.73 3.98 1.41
C LEU A 50 11.43 3.46 -0.01
N VAL A 51 10.56 2.47 -0.09
CA VAL A 51 10.07 1.89 -1.35
C VAL A 51 8.68 2.42 -1.70
N GLY A 52 7.84 2.59 -0.69
CA GLY A 52 6.48 3.06 -0.85
C GLY A 52 5.76 3.09 0.48
N ALA A 53 4.50 3.49 0.44
CA ALA A 53 3.68 3.58 1.63
C ALA A 53 2.19 3.62 1.24
N TYR A 54 1.32 3.35 2.20
CA TYR A 54 -0.12 3.44 2.02
C TYR A 54 -0.79 4.06 3.24
N ARG A 55 -2.03 4.51 3.04
CA ARG A 55 -2.91 4.98 4.11
C ARG A 55 -4.30 4.38 3.98
N ILE A 56 -4.80 3.83 5.09
CA ILE A 56 -6.19 3.39 5.24
C ILE A 56 -6.86 4.15 6.37
N GLU A 57 -8.08 4.63 6.18
CA GLU A 57 -8.84 5.35 7.18
C GLU A 57 -10.07 4.54 7.59
N ARG A 58 -10.39 4.50 8.89
CA ARG A 58 -11.64 3.90 9.36
C ARG A 58 -12.77 4.93 9.31
N LEU A 59 -13.82 4.65 8.54
CA LEU A 59 -15.01 5.50 8.44
C LEU A 59 -16.15 5.04 9.37
N GLY A 60 -16.13 3.77 9.77
CA GLY A 60 -17.10 3.18 10.67
C GLY A 60 -16.60 1.85 11.25
N ARG A 61 -17.49 1.12 11.94
CA ARG A 61 -17.10 -0.14 12.60
C ARG A 61 -16.51 -1.17 11.61
N THR A 62 -17.10 -1.28 10.43
CA THR A 62 -16.71 -2.27 9.40
C THR A 62 -16.37 -1.63 8.04
N HIS A 63 -16.31 -0.30 7.98
CA HIS A 63 -16.11 0.44 6.73
C HIS A 63 -14.81 1.23 6.79
N PHE A 64 -13.96 1.00 5.79
CA PHE A 64 -12.68 1.66 5.64
C PHE A 64 -12.57 2.34 4.28
N ARG A 65 -11.65 3.29 4.20
CA ARG A 65 -11.26 3.96 2.97
C ARG A 65 -9.78 3.74 2.72
N MET A 66 -9.44 3.26 1.52
CA MET A 66 -8.08 3.34 1.01
C MET A 66 -7.85 4.76 0.53
N VAL A 67 -7.04 5.52 1.26
CA VAL A 67 -6.78 6.93 0.96
C VAL A 67 -5.69 7.05 -0.11
N ALA A 68 -4.62 6.29 0.03
CA ALA A 68 -3.50 6.34 -0.89
C ALA A 68 -2.68 5.04 -0.87
N VAL A 69 -2.11 4.69 -2.02
CA VAL A 69 -1.04 3.70 -2.18
C VAL A 69 -0.01 4.34 -3.09
N VAL A 70 1.22 4.50 -2.61
CA VAL A 70 2.30 5.19 -3.34
C VAL A 70 3.52 4.30 -3.37
N VAL A 71 4.13 4.18 -4.55
CA VAL A 71 5.44 3.56 -4.74
C VAL A 71 6.38 4.62 -5.30
N VAL A 72 7.55 4.75 -4.68
CA VAL A 72 8.60 5.67 -5.11
C VAL A 72 8.99 5.32 -6.56
N PRO A 73 9.14 6.31 -7.47
CA PRO A 73 9.26 6.07 -8.91
C PRO A 73 10.28 5.00 -9.31
N VAL A 74 11.48 5.01 -8.70
CA VAL A 74 12.56 4.07 -9.02
C VAL A 74 12.21 2.62 -8.70
N TRP A 75 11.22 2.38 -7.83
CA TRP A 75 10.78 1.05 -7.40
C TRP A 75 9.48 0.59 -8.09
N ARG A 76 8.88 1.40 -8.97
CA ARG A 76 7.63 1.05 -9.67
C ARG A 76 7.80 -0.15 -10.62
N HIS A 77 6.66 -0.68 -11.06
CA HIS A 77 6.55 -1.81 -12.01
C HIS A 77 7.22 -3.12 -11.56
N ARG A 78 7.44 -3.29 -10.24
CA ARG A 78 8.01 -4.51 -9.62
C ARG A 78 7.02 -5.26 -8.73
N GLY A 79 5.72 -4.96 -8.84
CA GLY A 79 4.67 -5.58 -8.02
C GLY A 79 4.53 -5.04 -6.60
N PHE A 80 5.38 -4.12 -6.15
CA PHE A 80 5.31 -3.54 -4.80
C PHE A 80 3.98 -2.82 -4.52
N GLY A 81 3.40 -2.12 -5.49
CA GLY A 81 2.11 -1.45 -5.31
C GLY A 81 0.98 -2.44 -4.99
N THR A 82 0.89 -3.53 -5.77
CA THR A 82 -0.10 -4.59 -5.54
C THR A 82 0.11 -5.26 -4.20
N TRP A 83 1.37 -5.49 -3.81
CA TRP A 83 1.67 -6.07 -2.52
C TRP A 83 1.28 -5.15 -1.35
N LEU A 84 1.63 -3.86 -1.43
CA LEU A 84 1.22 -2.84 -0.44
C LEU A 84 -0.30 -2.78 -0.30
N LEU A 85 -1.03 -2.78 -1.43
CA LEU A 85 -2.49 -2.79 -1.43
C LEU A 85 -3.05 -4.04 -0.73
N ARG A 86 -2.52 -5.23 -1.03
CA ARG A 86 -2.93 -6.49 -0.36
C ARG A 86 -2.65 -6.47 1.14
N HIS A 87 -1.49 -5.97 1.55
CA HIS A 87 -1.16 -5.81 2.96
C HIS A 87 -2.13 -4.83 3.65
N ALA A 88 -2.46 -3.71 3.00
CA ALA A 88 -3.41 -2.75 3.51
C ALA A 88 -4.82 -3.33 3.68
N ILE A 89 -5.27 -4.17 2.73
CA ILE A 89 -6.54 -4.90 2.82
C ILE A 89 -6.52 -5.84 4.03
N GLY A 90 -5.49 -6.68 4.18
CA GLY A 90 -5.36 -7.58 5.32
C GLY A 90 -5.29 -6.84 6.67
N LEU A 91 -4.65 -5.68 6.71
CA LEU A 91 -4.65 -4.82 7.90
C LEU A 91 -6.06 -4.28 8.20
N ALA A 92 -6.83 -3.86 7.19
CA ALA A 92 -8.19 -3.42 7.39
C ALA A 92 -9.11 -4.58 7.84
N GLU A 93 -8.95 -5.77 7.25
CA GLU A 93 -9.67 -7.00 7.61
C GLU A 93 -9.43 -7.40 9.07
N SER A 94 -8.18 -7.45 9.51
CA SER A 94 -7.83 -7.75 10.92
C SER A 94 -8.40 -6.71 11.89
N ARG A 95 -8.71 -5.50 11.40
CA ARG A 95 -9.39 -4.42 12.13
C ARG A 95 -10.92 -4.46 11.99
N GLY A 96 -11.49 -5.49 11.36
CA GLY A 96 -12.92 -5.73 11.23
C GLY A 96 -13.56 -5.18 9.95
N ALA A 97 -12.78 -4.81 8.93
CA ALA A 97 -13.32 -4.33 7.67
C ALA A 97 -14.22 -5.38 6.99
N ARG A 98 -15.30 -4.91 6.40
CA ARG A 98 -16.19 -5.65 5.48
C ARG A 98 -16.33 -4.94 4.14
N VAL A 99 -16.06 -3.63 4.12
CA VAL A 99 -16.07 -2.81 2.92
C VAL A 99 -14.86 -1.88 2.94
N ILE A 100 -14.15 -1.79 1.83
CA ILE A 100 -13.09 -0.81 1.58
C ILE A 100 -13.45 -0.02 0.32
N ASP A 101 -13.57 1.30 0.46
CA ASP A 101 -13.77 2.21 -0.68
C ASP A 101 -12.47 2.94 -1.05
N THR A 102 -12.32 3.30 -2.32
CA THR A 102 -11.30 4.24 -2.80
C THR A 102 -11.99 5.55 -3.21
N PRO A 103 -11.33 6.71 -3.07
CA PRO A 103 -11.76 7.91 -3.78
C PRO A 103 -11.72 7.68 -5.31
N PRO A 104 -12.34 8.56 -6.11
CA PRO A 104 -12.11 8.63 -7.54
C PRO A 104 -10.60 8.73 -7.79
N ALA A 105 -10.05 7.82 -8.59
CA ALA A 105 -8.62 7.77 -8.82
C ALA A 105 -8.32 7.38 -10.27
N ASP A 106 -7.26 7.95 -10.83
CA ASP A 106 -6.69 7.57 -12.14
C ASP A 106 -6.12 6.14 -12.17
N ALA A 107 -6.30 5.39 -11.08
CA ALA A 107 -5.76 4.07 -10.82
C ALA A 107 -6.83 2.96 -10.87
N GLU A 108 -7.94 3.16 -11.59
CA GLU A 108 -9.02 2.17 -11.66
C GLU A 108 -8.53 0.79 -12.10
N ALA A 109 -7.68 0.72 -13.13
CA ALA A 109 -7.11 -0.54 -13.60
C ALA A 109 -6.28 -1.25 -12.52
N PHE A 110 -5.55 -0.49 -11.69
CA PHE A 110 -4.74 -1.03 -10.59
C PHE A 110 -5.61 -1.62 -9.48
N PHE A 111 -6.65 -0.90 -9.06
CA PHE A 111 -7.59 -1.39 -8.04
C PHE A 111 -8.46 -2.52 -8.57
N GLY A 112 -8.93 -2.43 -9.82
CA GLY A 112 -9.70 -3.47 -10.51
C GLY A 112 -8.96 -4.80 -10.59
N ALA A 113 -7.66 -4.77 -10.89
CA ALA A 113 -6.80 -5.97 -10.86
C ALA A 113 -6.70 -6.62 -9.47
N SER A 114 -7.10 -5.92 -8.40
CA SER A 114 -7.12 -6.41 -7.03
C SER A 114 -8.54 -6.72 -6.51
N GLY A 115 -9.54 -6.78 -7.40
CA GLY A 115 -10.91 -7.18 -7.07
C GLY A 115 -11.84 -6.04 -6.68
N PHE A 116 -11.38 -4.79 -6.72
CA PHE A 116 -12.28 -3.65 -6.55
C PHE A 116 -13.19 -3.51 -7.77
N VAL A 117 -14.44 -3.13 -7.54
CA VAL A 117 -15.43 -2.85 -8.58
C VAL A 117 -15.88 -1.41 -8.51
N ARG A 118 -16.27 -0.81 -9.65
CA ARG A 118 -16.80 0.56 -9.67
C ARG A 118 -18.04 0.67 -8.77
N SER A 119 -18.09 1.73 -7.95
CA SER A 119 -19.20 2.03 -7.06
C SER A 119 -19.30 3.54 -6.86
N GLY A 120 -20.32 4.17 -7.46
CA GLY A 120 -20.44 5.62 -7.49
C GLY A 120 -19.27 6.27 -8.24
N ALA A 121 -18.64 7.28 -7.64
CA ALA A 121 -17.51 7.99 -8.23
C ALA A 121 -16.14 7.29 -7.99
N GLY A 122 -16.10 6.23 -7.18
CA GLY A 122 -14.86 5.53 -6.84
C GLY A 122 -14.97 4.02 -7.08
N MET A 123 -14.14 3.27 -6.36
CA MET A 123 -14.18 1.80 -6.39
C MET A 123 -14.40 1.23 -4.99
N ARG A 124 -14.97 0.03 -4.95
CA ARG A 124 -15.33 -0.69 -3.72
C ARG A 124 -14.82 -2.12 -3.77
N LEU A 125 -14.27 -2.57 -2.65
CA LEU A 125 -14.00 -3.97 -2.37
C LEU A 125 -14.91 -4.42 -1.22
N ALA A 126 -15.70 -5.46 -1.46
CA ALA A 126 -16.43 -6.17 -0.42
C ALA A 126 -15.59 -7.35 0.08
N LEU A 127 -15.42 -7.46 1.39
CA LEU A 127 -14.64 -8.51 2.03
C LEU A 127 -15.60 -9.54 2.62
N THR A 128 -15.58 -10.74 2.08
CA THR A 128 -16.29 -11.88 2.66
C THR A 128 -15.52 -12.39 3.87
N PRO A 129 -16.14 -12.49 5.06
CA PRO A 129 -15.50 -13.21 6.15
C PRO A 129 -15.28 -14.67 5.73
N GLU A 130 -14.10 -15.18 6.04
CA GLU A 130 -13.79 -16.62 5.99
C GLU A 130 -14.47 -17.39 7.13
#